data_AF-A0A6N6LBX3-F1
#
_entry.id   AF-A0A6N6LBX3-F1
#
_cell.length_a   1.000
_cell.length_b   1.000
_cell.length_c   1.000
_cell.angle_alpha   90.00
_cell.angle_beta   90.00
_cell.angle_gamma   90.00
#
_symmetry.space_group_name_H-M   'P 1'
#
loop_
_entity.id
_entity.type
_entity.pdbx_description
1 polymer ?
#
loop_
_entity_poly.entity_id
_entity_poly.type
_entity_poly.pdbx_seq_one_letter_code
_entity_poly.pdbx_strand_id
1 'polypeptide(L)'
;MLMNMPHMPAELDPIDQQLVDGVVARQLRPLAKTITLIESSRPDHRARARRVLEALLPHTGGAMRVGISGVPGVGKSTFIEALGLYLIEQGLR
;
A
#
# COMPACT_ATOMS: atom_id res chain seq x y z
N MET A 1 -13.88 -1.13 30.89
CA MET A 1 -12.96 -0.37 30.02
C MET A 1 -11.99 -1.39 29.43
N LEU A 2 -12.36 -2.01 28.31
CA LEU A 2 -11.56 -3.06 27.68
C LEU A 2 -10.38 -2.38 26.98
N MET A 3 -9.18 -2.55 27.55
CA MET A 3 -7.94 -2.19 26.89
C MET A 3 -7.82 -3.06 25.65
N ASN A 4 -7.85 -2.43 24.48
CA ASN A 4 -7.61 -3.06 23.19
C ASN A 4 -6.17 -3.61 23.18
N MET A 5 -6.01 -4.89 23.52
CA MET A 5 -4.74 -5.58 23.35
C MET A 5 -4.36 -5.50 21.86
N PRO A 6 -3.11 -5.17 21.50
CA PRO A 6 -2.69 -5.32 20.12
C PRO A 6 -2.88 -6.79 19.76
N HIS A 7 -3.72 -7.07 18.77
CA HIS A 7 -3.76 -8.39 18.14
C HIS A 7 -2.35 -8.59 17.59
N MET A 8 -1.52 -9.40 18.26
CA MET A 8 -0.28 -9.88 17.66
C MET A 8 -0.71 -10.60 16.39
N PRO A 9 -0.27 -10.18 15.19
CA PRO A 9 -0.61 -10.91 13.99
C PRO A 9 -0.14 -12.35 14.18
N ALA A 10 -1.00 -13.31 13.86
CA ALA A 10 -0.58 -14.70 13.75
C ALA A 10 0.70 -14.74 12.89
N GLU A 11 1.70 -15.49 13.36
CA GLU A 11 3.04 -15.53 12.78
C GLU A 11 2.97 -15.61 11.24
N LEU A 12 3.62 -14.65 10.56
CA LEU A 12 3.63 -14.59 9.11
C LEU A 12 4.47 -15.73 8.55
N ASP A 13 4.06 -16.28 7.41
CA ASP A 13 4.93 -17.17 6.63
C ASP A 13 6.22 -16.41 6.25
N PRO A 14 7.41 -17.06 6.23
CA PRO A 14 8.66 -16.39 5.89
C PRO A 14 8.63 -15.64 4.56
N ILE A 15 7.89 -16.13 3.56
CA ILE A 15 7.72 -15.46 2.28
C ILE A 15 6.90 -14.18 2.44
N ASP A 16 5.86 -14.21 3.27
CA ASP A 16 5.01 -13.05 3.56
C ASP A 16 5.76 -12.00 4.40
N GLN A 17 6.63 -12.44 5.32
CA GLN A 17 7.51 -11.55 6.07
C GLN A 17 8.48 -10.79 5.14
N GLN A 18 9.07 -11.46 4.14
CA GLN A 18 9.92 -10.80 3.15
C GLN A 18 9.18 -9.71 2.34
N LEU A 19 7.88 -9.89 2.11
CA LEU A 19 7.05 -8.87 1.47
C LEU A 19 6.90 -7.64 2.36
N VAL A 20 6.59 -7.84 3.64
CA VAL A 20 6.45 -6.76 4.63
C VAL A 20 7.75 -5.98 4.77
N ASP A 21 8.86 -6.68 5.02
CA ASP A 21 10.17 -6.08 5.22
C ASP A 21 10.60 -5.28 3.98
N GLY A 22 10.37 -5.85 2.80
CA GLY A 22 10.68 -5.20 1.52
C GLY A 22 9.85 -3.94 1.28
N VAL A 23 8.56 -3.94 1.63
CA VAL A 23 7.70 -2.75 1.53
C VAL A 23 8.14 -1.66 2.50
N VAL A 24 8.43 -2.02 3.77
CA VAL A 24 8.92 -1.07 4.78
C VAL A 24 10.27 -0.48 4.37
N ALA A 25 11.13 -1.28 3.75
CA ALA A 25 12.40 -0.85 3.17
C ALA A 25 12.26 -0.11 1.82
N ARG A 26 11.03 0.20 1.38
CA ARG A 26 10.71 0.93 0.14
C ARG A 26 11.26 0.28 -1.13
N GLN A 27 11.28 -1.06 -1.17
CA GLN A 27 11.76 -1.81 -2.34
C GLN A 27 10.62 -2.06 -3.34
N LEU A 28 10.86 -1.72 -4.62
CA LEU A 28 9.85 -1.80 -5.67
C LEU A 28 9.35 -3.23 -5.96
N ARG A 29 10.25 -4.23 -5.95
CA ARG A 29 9.89 -5.62 -6.28
C ARG A 29 8.98 -6.25 -5.21
N PRO A 30 9.30 -6.19 -3.90
CA PRO A 30 8.37 -6.62 -2.84
C PRO A 30 7.04 -5.87 -2.87
N LEU A 31 7.06 -4.55 -3.12
CA LEU A 31 5.83 -3.76 -3.25
C LEU A 31 4.92 -4.28 -4.36
N ALA A 32 5.46 -4.49 -5.56
CA ALA A 32 4.68 -5.01 -6.69
C ALA A 32 4.07 -6.40 -6.36
N LYS A 33 4.86 -7.31 -5.78
CA LYS A 33 4.35 -8.64 -5.37
C LYS A 33 3.26 -8.55 -4.30
N THR A 34 3.40 -7.62 -3.37
CA THR A 34 2.42 -7.39 -2.30
C THR A 34 1.10 -6.90 -2.89
N ILE A 35 1.13 -5.94 -3.83
CA ILE A 35 -0.05 -5.49 -4.56
C ILE A 35 -0.72 -6.66 -5.28
N THR A 36 0.04 -7.47 -6.03
CA THR A 36 -0.49 -8.65 -6.71
C THR A 36 -1.13 -9.66 -5.74
N LEU A 37 -0.53 -9.89 -4.56
CA LEU A 37 -1.10 -10.77 -3.53
C LEU A 37 -2.45 -10.23 -3.03
N ILE A 38 -2.53 -8.92 -2.78
CA ILE A 38 -3.73 -8.24 -2.28
C ILE A 38 -4.86 -8.23 -3.32
N GLU A 39 -4.53 -8.01 -4.60
CA GLU A 39 -5.51 -7.99 -5.70
C GLU A 39 -5.96 -9.39 -6.14
N SER A 40 -5.34 -10.45 -5.62
CA SER A 40 -5.65 -11.81 -6.03
C SER A 40 -7.05 -12.25 -5.57
N SER A 41 -7.81 -12.82 -6.51
CA SER A 41 -9.14 -13.38 -6.24
C SER A 41 -9.11 -14.78 -5.60
N ARG A 42 -7.93 -15.42 -5.49
CA ARG A 42 -7.82 -16.78 -4.95
C ARG A 42 -8.06 -16.83 -3.42
N PRO A 43 -8.87 -17.79 -2.90
CA PRO A 43 -9.20 -17.84 -1.47
C PRO A 43 -8.02 -17.95 -0.51
N ASP A 44 -7.02 -18.76 -0.86
CA ASP A 44 -5.78 -18.93 -0.09
C ASP A 44 -4.95 -17.66 -0.03
N HIS A 45 -4.92 -16.89 -1.13
CA HIS A 45 -4.24 -15.60 -1.18
C HIS A 45 -4.92 -14.55 -0.29
N ARG A 46 -6.27 -14.53 -0.22
CA ARG A 46 -6.99 -13.54 0.58
C ARG A 46 -6.63 -13.59 2.07
N ALA A 47 -6.47 -14.80 2.63
CA ALA A 47 -6.08 -14.97 4.03
C ALA A 47 -4.65 -14.46 4.29
N ARG A 48 -3.71 -14.76 3.38
CA ARG A 48 -2.33 -14.25 3.44
C ARG A 48 -2.29 -12.73 3.29
N ALA A 49 -2.98 -12.18 2.31
CA ALA A 49 -3.07 -10.75 2.04
C ALA A 49 -3.59 -9.97 3.25
N ARG A 50 -4.59 -10.52 3.96
CA ARG A 50 -5.11 -9.90 5.19
C ARG A 50 -4.03 -9.75 6.26
N ARG A 51 -3.25 -10.79 6.53
CA ARG A 51 -2.17 -10.76 7.52
C ARG A 51 -1.03 -9.82 7.12
N VAL A 52 -0.65 -9.84 5.84
CA VAL A 52 0.36 -8.91 5.29
C VAL A 52 -0.11 -7.46 5.44
N LEU A 53 -1.38 -7.17 5.14
CA LEU A 53 -1.97 -5.84 5.33
C LEU A 53 -1.95 -5.42 6.80
N GLU A 54 -2.38 -6.29 7.71
CA GLU A 54 -2.38 -6.02 9.16
C GLU A 54 -0.97 -5.69 9.68
N ALA A 55 0.05 -6.41 9.23
CA ALA A 55 1.45 -6.13 9.56
C ALA A 55 1.95 -4.80 8.99
N LEU A 56 1.42 -4.35 7.84
CA LEU A 56 1.78 -3.08 7.22
C LEU A 56 1.04 -1.88 7.82
N LEU A 57 -0.15 -2.05 8.41
CA LEU A 57 -0.99 -0.96 8.94
C LEU A 57 -0.23 0.03 9.85
N PRO A 58 0.63 -0.39 10.80
CA PRO A 58 1.38 0.53 11.66
C PRO A 58 2.34 1.48 10.91
N HIS A 59 2.70 1.15 9.67
CA HIS A 59 3.60 1.94 8.82
C HIS A 59 2.86 2.86 7.85
N THR A 60 1.53 2.95 7.94
CA THR A 60 0.69 3.76 7.03
C THR A 60 0.23 5.08 7.65
N GLY A 61 -0.48 5.91 6.89
CA GLY A 61 -1.11 7.15 7.37
C GLY A 61 -0.30 8.43 7.15
N GLY A 62 1.00 8.32 6.85
CA GLY A 62 1.89 9.46 6.56
C GLY A 62 1.77 10.05 5.14
N ALA A 63 0.69 9.77 4.40
CA ALA A 63 0.50 10.19 3.02
C ALA A 63 -0.80 10.97 2.82
N MET A 64 -0.75 12.02 1.99
CA MET A 64 -1.94 12.74 1.53
C MET A 64 -2.65 11.93 0.42
N ARG A 65 -3.96 11.73 0.57
CA ARG A 65 -4.79 10.99 -0.41
C ARG A 65 -5.72 11.97 -1.13
N VAL A 66 -5.53 12.14 -2.44
CA VAL A 66 -6.31 13.07 -3.27
C VAL A 66 -7.03 12.30 -4.38
N GLY A 67 -8.35 12.44 -4.47
CA GLY A 67 -9.15 11.90 -5.56
C GLY A 67 -9.32 12.92 -6.68
N ILE A 68 -9.04 12.53 -7.93
CA ILE A 68 -9.18 13.39 -9.12
C ILE A 68 -10.22 12.74 -10.04
N SER A 69 -11.26 13.49 -10.40
CA SER A 69 -12.37 13.03 -11.25
C SER A 69 -12.71 14.07 -12.31
N GLY A 70 -13.46 13.65 -13.34
CA GLY A 70 -13.86 14.49 -14.46
C GLY A 70 -14.19 13.66 -15.70
N VAL A 71 -14.93 14.26 -16.64
CA VAL A 71 -15.38 13.60 -17.87
C VAL A 71 -14.22 13.10 -18.75
N PRO A 72 -14.44 12.11 -19.64
CA PRO A 72 -13.43 11.72 -20.63
C PRO A 72 -12.96 12.93 -21.45
N GLY A 73 -11.66 13.03 -21.72
CA GLY A 73 -11.09 14.11 -22.54
C GLY A 73 -10.80 15.45 -21.83
N VAL A 74 -11.21 15.66 -20.57
CA VAL A 74 -11.00 16.94 -19.84
C VAL A 74 -9.54 17.25 -19.46
N GLY A 75 -8.58 16.40 -19.85
CA GLY A 75 -7.16 16.62 -19.55
C GLY A 75 -6.67 16.11 -18.18
N LYS A 76 -7.42 15.20 -17.51
CA LYS A 76 -7.04 14.66 -16.18
C LYS A 76 -5.62 14.08 -16.14
N SER A 77 -5.25 13.27 -17.13
CA SER A 77 -3.92 12.63 -17.15
C SER A 77 -2.80 13.68 -17.27
N THR A 78 -2.98 14.68 -18.13
CA THR A 78 -2.05 15.81 -18.28
C THR A 78 -1.91 16.59 -16.98
N PHE A 79 -3.02 16.85 -16.29
CA PHE A 79 -3.00 17.50 -15.00
C PHE A 79 -2.28 16.66 -13.93
N ILE A 80 -2.54 15.36 -13.85
CA ILE A 80 -1.91 14.44 -12.89
C ILE A 80 -0.40 14.39 -13.09
N GLU A 81 0.07 14.31 -14.34
CA GLU A 81 1.48 14.31 -14.67
C GLU A 81 2.17 15.61 -14.24
N ALA A 82 1.62 16.76 -14.64
CA ALA A 82 2.17 18.07 -14.29
C ALA A 82 2.17 18.30 -12.77
N LEU A 83 1.07 17.98 -12.08
CA LEU A 83 0.99 18.07 -10.62
C LEU A 83 1.98 17.14 -9.93
N GLY A 84 2.13 15.90 -10.42
CA GLY A 84 3.05 14.92 -9.85
C GLY A 84 4.50 15.39 -9.92
N LEU A 85 4.93 15.88 -11.09
CA LEU A 85 6.28 16.43 -11.27
C LEU A 85 6.52 17.64 -10.36
N TYR A 86 5.56 18.57 -10.30
CA TYR A 86 5.62 19.72 -9.39
C TYR A 86 5.79 19.31 -7.92
N LEU A 87 5.01 18.34 -7.42
CA LEU A 87 5.11 17.89 -6.02
C LEU A 87 6.46 17.21 -5.72
N ILE A 88 7.00 16.45 -6.68
CA ILE A 88 8.35 15.87 -6.56
C ILE A 88 9.41 16.97 -6.47
N GLU A 89 9.30 18.03 -7.27
CA GLU A 89 10.18 19.20 -7.20
C GLU A 89 10.09 19.93 -5.84
N GLN A 90 8.92 19.92 -5.20
CA GLN A 90 8.73 20.42 -3.82
C GLN A 90 9.29 19.47 -2.74
N GLY A 91 9.88 18.33 -3.13
CA GLY A 91 10.48 17.36 -2.21
C GLY A 91 9.50 16.37 -1.59
N LEU A 92 8.23 16.34 -2.03
CA LEU A 92 7.28 15.31 -1.63
C LEU A 92 7.65 13.99 -2.33
N ARG A 93 7.80 12.93 -1.53
CA ARG A 93 8.18 11.59 -1.98
C ARG A 93 7.40 10.52 -1.23
#